data_AF-A0A7Y0B7P5-F1
#
_entry.id   AF-A0A7Y0B7P5-F1
#
_cell.length_a   1.000
_cell.length_b   1.000
_cell.length_c   1.000
_cell.angle_alpha   90.00
_cell.angle_beta   90.00
_cell.angle_gamma   90.00
#
_symmetry.space_group_name_H-M   'P 1'
#
loop_
_entity.id
_entity.type
_entity.pdbx_description
1 polymer ?
#
loop_
_entity_poly.entity_id
_entity_poly.type
_entity_poly.pdbx_seq_one_letter_code
_entity_poly.pdbx_strand_id
1 'polypeptide(L)'
;MGSKLRDAAPAVEEAAETYRTAALTSSLHTLRAQDFQIAGVPNRKVSDIVYESGMRAGPGRVIYEEVMEGRDEDLCPMCRHSEVSELDHVLPKKAFPALCVAPDNLVGICEFCNYKKSDVTSDDARRVLLHPHFENVSTDVWLAAEVIPGTKGALRYFVDPPPHWDPVLTDRVRNQFEFMEMATRYGSRAQQTLSGMRRIFDTQLEKSGATGLMAYLKELAGSHQADDLNGWAGVAYDAWAEDADFCRGSFNGTGTPTARGRNLGLRNYKITWVRNNCRHTSAVRYSAAAVGDYADLKRAEEGVTDVRIVPAK
;
A
#
# COMPACT_ATOMS: atom_id res chain seq x y z
N MET A 1 26.59 -19.93 24.93
CA MET A 1 25.56 -19.24 24.12
C MET A 1 24.45 -20.21 23.73
N GLY A 2 24.77 -21.38 23.15
CA GLY A 2 23.76 -22.39 22.80
C GLY A 2 22.91 -22.90 23.99
N SER A 3 23.48 -23.05 25.19
CA SER A 3 22.70 -23.34 26.41
C SER A 3 21.74 -22.21 26.74
N LYS A 4 22.23 -20.98 26.89
CA LYS A 4 21.40 -19.78 27.16
C LYS A 4 20.22 -19.60 26.20
N LEU A 5 20.42 -19.87 24.90
CA LEU A 5 19.33 -19.78 23.91
C LEU A 5 18.29 -20.89 24.08
N ARG A 6 18.72 -22.12 24.42
CA ARG A 6 17.80 -23.22 24.73
C ARG A 6 17.06 -23.01 26.05
N ASP A 7 17.76 -22.48 27.05
CA ASP A 7 17.20 -22.16 28.37
C ASP A 7 16.13 -21.04 28.26
N ALA A 8 16.21 -20.22 27.21
CA ALA A 8 15.24 -19.16 26.93
C ALA A 8 13.98 -19.66 26.17
N ALA A 9 13.93 -20.92 25.73
CA ALA A 9 12.82 -21.43 24.92
C ALA A 9 11.43 -21.24 25.58
N PRO A 10 11.22 -21.55 26.88
CA PRO A 10 9.92 -21.33 27.51
C PRO A 10 9.48 -19.86 27.51
N ALA A 11 10.42 -18.93 27.74
CA ALA A 11 10.13 -17.49 27.72
C ALA A 11 9.82 -16.98 26.30
N VAL A 12 10.46 -17.56 25.28
CA VAL A 12 10.17 -17.26 23.87
C VAL A 12 8.79 -17.77 23.46
N GLU A 13 8.38 -18.95 23.92
CA GLU A 13 7.04 -19.50 23.70
C GLU A 13 5.97 -18.65 24.39
N GLU A 14 6.18 -18.25 25.65
CA GLU A 14 5.28 -17.35 26.39
C GLU A 14 5.15 -15.97 25.70
N ALA A 15 6.26 -15.44 25.19
CA ALA A 15 6.26 -14.20 24.42
C ALA A 15 5.47 -14.34 23.10
N ALA A 16 5.61 -15.46 22.39
CA ALA A 16 4.85 -15.73 21.18
C ALA A 16 3.34 -15.83 21.45
N GLU A 17 2.93 -16.44 22.57
CA GLU A 17 1.52 -16.53 22.97
C GLU A 17 0.93 -15.17 23.36
N THR A 18 1.70 -14.37 24.11
CA THR A 18 1.34 -12.98 24.45
C THR A 18 1.13 -12.15 23.18
N TYR A 19 2.04 -12.29 22.22
CA TYR A 19 1.94 -11.65 20.91
C TYR A 19 0.69 -12.11 20.13
N ARG A 20 0.47 -13.42 20.02
CA ARG A 20 -0.69 -13.99 19.32
C ARG A 20 -2.01 -13.49 19.92
N THR A 21 -2.12 -13.48 21.24
CA THR A 21 -3.29 -12.94 21.95
C THR A 21 -3.52 -11.48 21.62
N ALA A 22 -2.46 -10.66 21.64
CA ALA A 22 -2.55 -9.25 21.29
C ALA A 22 -2.92 -9.03 19.81
N ALA A 23 -2.42 -9.86 18.90
CA ALA A 23 -2.76 -9.79 17.48
C ALA A 23 -4.23 -10.16 17.22
N LEU A 24 -4.72 -11.26 17.81
CA LEU A 24 -6.12 -11.71 17.71
C LEU A 24 -7.12 -10.69 18.27
N THR A 25 -6.69 -9.88 19.25
CA THR A 25 -7.52 -8.85 19.89
C THR A 25 -7.25 -7.44 19.35
N SER A 26 -6.46 -7.31 18.26
CA SER A 26 -6.08 -6.02 17.67
C SER A 26 -5.45 -5.02 18.66
N SER A 27 -4.69 -5.53 19.63
CA SER A 27 -4.12 -4.77 20.75
C SER A 27 -2.58 -4.70 20.74
N LEU A 28 -1.94 -4.93 19.59
CA LEU A 28 -0.47 -4.90 19.45
C LEU A 28 0.19 -3.60 19.93
N HIS A 29 -0.51 -2.46 19.85
CA HIS A 29 -0.06 -1.17 20.35
C HIS A 29 0.21 -1.14 21.87
N THR A 30 -0.33 -2.10 22.62
CA THR A 30 -0.13 -2.24 24.06
C THR A 30 1.20 -2.92 24.41
N LEU A 31 1.78 -3.69 23.49
CA LEU A 31 3.01 -4.43 23.72
C LEU A 31 4.20 -3.48 23.86
N ARG A 32 5.08 -3.76 24.83
CA ARG A 32 6.30 -2.98 25.08
C ARG A 32 7.51 -3.83 24.77
N ALA A 33 8.41 -3.32 23.94
CA ALA A 33 9.62 -4.04 23.51
C ALA A 33 10.41 -4.64 24.69
N GLN A 34 10.49 -3.93 25.82
CA GLN A 34 11.19 -4.35 27.03
C GLN A 34 10.70 -5.70 27.61
N ASP A 35 9.46 -6.09 27.34
CA ASP A 35 8.87 -7.35 27.82
C ASP A 35 9.25 -8.54 26.91
N PHE A 36 9.87 -8.27 25.75
CA PHE A 36 10.22 -9.25 24.73
C PHE A 36 11.74 -9.43 24.58
N GLN A 37 12.51 -9.12 25.63
CA GLN A 37 13.96 -9.26 25.66
C GLN A 37 14.38 -10.66 26.11
N ILE A 38 15.49 -11.19 25.58
CA ILE A 38 16.06 -12.47 26.01
C ILE A 38 17.13 -12.23 27.07
N ALA A 39 16.87 -12.67 28.31
CA ALA A 39 17.76 -12.43 29.45
C ALA A 39 19.20 -12.90 29.18
N GLY A 40 20.17 -11.99 29.32
CA GLY A 40 21.59 -12.30 29.17
C GLY A 40 22.05 -12.56 27.72
N VAL A 41 21.22 -12.28 26.71
CA VAL A 41 21.55 -12.37 25.28
C VAL A 41 21.27 -11.02 24.60
N PRO A 42 22.29 -10.31 24.07
CA PRO A 42 22.08 -9.06 23.36
C PRO A 42 21.22 -9.23 22.09
N ASN A 43 20.30 -8.30 21.82
CA ASN A 43 19.33 -8.40 20.71
C ASN A 43 19.99 -8.63 19.35
N ARG A 44 21.10 -7.93 19.07
CA ARG A 44 21.86 -8.13 17.82
C ARG A 44 22.32 -9.58 17.66
N LYS A 45 22.73 -10.23 18.76
CA LYS A 45 23.13 -11.65 18.71
C LYS A 45 21.94 -12.57 18.47
N VAL A 46 20.75 -12.23 18.95
CA VAL A 46 19.52 -12.99 18.64
C VAL A 46 19.24 -12.90 17.14
N SER A 47 19.26 -11.70 16.56
CA SER A 47 19.08 -11.50 15.12
C SER A 47 20.12 -12.27 14.29
N ASP A 48 21.41 -12.12 14.61
CA ASP A 48 22.50 -12.72 13.81
C ASP A 48 22.52 -14.26 13.91
N ILE A 49 22.27 -14.82 15.10
CA ILE A 49 22.41 -16.26 15.36
C ILE A 49 21.10 -16.99 15.13
N VAL A 50 20.00 -16.53 15.74
CA VAL A 50 18.73 -17.26 15.72
C VAL A 50 18.05 -17.08 14.37
N TYR A 51 18.03 -15.86 13.84
CA TYR A 51 17.36 -15.59 12.57
C TYR A 51 18.26 -15.75 11.36
N GLU A 52 19.36 -14.99 11.23
CA GLU A 52 20.17 -15.08 10.02
C GLU A 52 20.80 -16.48 9.86
N SER A 53 21.44 -16.99 10.92
CA SER A 53 22.11 -18.30 10.85
C SER A 53 21.16 -19.49 11.07
N GLY A 54 20.13 -19.34 11.91
CA GLY A 54 19.21 -20.43 12.26
C GLY A 54 17.99 -20.53 11.33
N MET A 55 17.27 -19.42 11.15
CA MET A 55 16.02 -19.37 10.38
C MET A 55 16.26 -19.23 8.87
N ARG A 56 17.14 -18.32 8.45
CA ARG A 56 17.36 -18.03 7.02
C ARG A 56 18.29 -19.02 6.33
N ALA A 57 19.34 -19.48 7.01
CA ALA A 57 20.36 -20.36 6.42
C ALA A 57 20.49 -21.73 7.11
N GLY A 58 19.74 -21.95 8.19
CA GLY A 58 19.88 -23.12 9.06
C GLY A 58 18.65 -24.02 9.08
N PRO A 59 18.47 -24.82 10.15
CA PRO A 59 17.35 -25.76 10.27
C PRO A 59 15.96 -25.13 10.21
N GLY A 60 15.83 -23.84 10.55
CA GLY A 60 14.56 -23.11 10.46
C GLY A 60 14.18 -22.68 9.05
N ARG A 61 15.03 -22.95 8.04
CA ARG A 61 14.78 -22.63 6.63
C ARG A 61 13.46 -23.21 6.13
N VAL A 62 13.06 -24.38 6.63
CA VAL A 62 11.77 -24.99 6.28
C VAL A 62 10.59 -24.09 6.65
N ILE A 63 10.62 -23.43 7.82
CA ILE A 63 9.56 -22.50 8.24
C ILE A 63 9.58 -21.24 7.38
N TYR A 64 10.78 -20.74 7.03
CA TYR A 64 10.91 -19.64 6.08
C TYR A 64 10.24 -19.97 4.75
N GLU A 65 10.53 -21.16 4.20
CA GLU A 65 9.99 -21.62 2.92
C GLU A 65 8.48 -21.85 3.02
N GLU A 66 7.99 -22.45 4.09
CA GLU A 66 6.55 -22.61 4.35
C GLU A 66 5.80 -21.27 4.36
N VAL A 67 6.33 -20.22 5.00
CA VAL A 67 5.68 -18.90 4.99
C VAL A 67 5.75 -18.24 3.61
N MET A 68 6.83 -18.46 2.87
CA MET A 68 6.99 -17.89 1.54
C MET A 68 6.23 -18.67 0.46
N GLU A 69 6.04 -19.97 0.58
CA GLU A 69 5.39 -20.83 -0.42
C GLU A 69 3.94 -21.11 -0.09
N GLY A 70 3.57 -21.19 1.19
CA GLY A 70 2.22 -21.49 1.68
C GLY A 70 1.25 -20.30 1.63
N ARG A 71 1.38 -19.43 0.62
CA ARG A 71 0.55 -18.24 0.46
C ARG A 71 -0.62 -18.54 -0.47
N ASP A 72 -1.83 -18.17 -0.07
CA ASP A 72 -3.02 -18.32 -0.92
C ASP A 72 -3.02 -17.33 -2.10
N GLU A 73 -2.32 -16.19 -1.95
CA GLU A 73 -2.16 -15.17 -2.99
C GLU A 73 -0.67 -14.81 -3.16
N ASP A 74 -0.28 -14.51 -4.40
CA ASP A 74 1.07 -14.01 -4.70
C ASP A 74 1.27 -12.53 -4.37
N LEU A 75 0.17 -11.78 -4.18
CA LEU A 75 0.23 -10.35 -3.90
C LEU A 75 0.58 -10.07 -2.44
N CYS A 76 1.41 -9.05 -2.23
CA CYS A 76 1.84 -8.63 -0.90
C CYS A 76 0.63 -8.19 -0.05
N PRO A 77 0.41 -8.79 1.12
CA PRO A 77 -0.79 -8.54 1.92
C PRO A 77 -0.86 -7.12 2.50
N MET A 78 0.28 -6.42 2.59
CA MET A 78 0.33 -5.02 3.05
C MET A 78 -0.21 -4.02 2.02
N CYS A 79 -0.06 -4.31 0.72
CA CYS A 79 -0.37 -3.34 -0.33
C CYS A 79 -1.23 -3.89 -1.47
N ARG A 80 -1.53 -5.20 -1.48
CA ARG A 80 -2.31 -5.93 -2.48
C ARG A 80 -1.95 -5.55 -3.93
N HIS A 81 -0.66 -5.31 -4.17
CA HIS A 81 -0.17 -4.80 -5.46
C HIS A 81 1.00 -5.60 -6.04
N SER A 82 2.09 -5.68 -5.30
CA SER A 82 3.35 -6.25 -5.79
C SER A 82 3.50 -7.66 -5.27
N GLU A 83 4.17 -8.52 -6.03
CA GLU A 83 4.48 -9.88 -5.62
C GLU A 83 5.27 -9.91 -4.30
N VAL A 84 5.01 -10.92 -3.50
CA VAL A 84 5.80 -11.20 -2.29
C VAL A 84 7.20 -11.65 -2.70
N SER A 85 8.22 -11.00 -2.14
CA SER A 85 9.62 -11.25 -2.47
C SER A 85 10.52 -11.40 -1.24
N GLU A 86 10.05 -10.98 -0.07
CA GLU A 86 10.83 -10.93 1.16
C GLU A 86 10.01 -11.47 2.34
N LEU A 87 10.69 -12.08 3.31
CA LEU A 87 10.12 -12.40 4.62
C LEU A 87 10.40 -11.25 5.59
N ASP A 88 9.36 -10.71 6.21
CA ASP A 88 9.44 -9.64 7.21
C ASP A 88 8.87 -10.06 8.56
N HIS A 89 9.17 -9.28 9.60
CA HIS A 89 8.58 -9.41 10.92
C HIS A 89 7.53 -8.33 11.17
N VAL A 90 6.32 -8.66 11.59
CA VAL A 90 5.27 -7.67 11.91
C VAL A 90 5.76 -6.70 12.98
N LEU A 91 6.22 -7.24 14.13
CA LEU A 91 6.99 -6.50 15.13
C LEU A 91 8.49 -6.73 14.90
N PRO A 92 9.30 -5.65 14.86
CA PRO A 92 10.66 -5.73 14.36
C PRO A 92 11.57 -6.52 15.29
N LYS A 93 12.29 -7.48 14.69
CA LYS A 93 13.21 -8.39 15.39
C LYS A 93 14.25 -7.71 16.27
N LYS A 94 14.66 -6.48 15.94
CA LYS A 94 15.64 -5.72 16.72
C LYS A 94 15.08 -5.26 18.08
N ALA A 95 13.80 -4.87 18.11
CA ALA A 95 13.14 -4.40 19.32
C ALA A 95 12.47 -5.55 20.07
N PHE A 96 11.95 -6.55 19.37
CA PHE A 96 11.25 -7.72 19.92
C PHE A 96 12.01 -9.03 19.63
N PRO A 97 13.23 -9.22 20.18
CA PRO A 97 14.08 -10.37 19.85
C PRO A 97 13.46 -11.72 20.24
N ALA A 98 12.59 -11.78 21.25
CA ALA A 98 11.86 -13.01 21.59
C ALA A 98 10.89 -13.45 20.47
N LEU A 99 10.42 -12.54 19.61
CA LEU A 99 9.51 -12.85 18.49
C LEU A 99 10.23 -13.10 17.17
N CYS A 100 11.57 -13.19 17.19
CA CYS A 100 12.39 -13.22 15.98
C CYS A 100 12.17 -14.45 15.10
N VAL A 101 11.64 -15.54 15.67
CA VAL A 101 11.31 -16.79 14.96
C VAL A 101 9.87 -17.26 15.22
N ALA A 102 9.04 -16.41 15.85
CA ALA A 102 7.63 -16.72 16.08
C ALA A 102 6.88 -16.71 14.73
N PRO A 103 6.27 -17.83 14.29
CA PRO A 103 5.64 -17.90 12.97
C PRO A 103 4.58 -16.83 12.72
N ASP A 104 3.75 -16.51 13.74
CA ASP A 104 2.71 -15.46 13.61
C ASP A 104 3.28 -14.05 13.43
N ASN A 105 4.53 -13.83 13.83
CA ASN A 105 5.21 -12.57 13.64
C ASN A 105 5.90 -12.51 12.26
N LEU A 106 5.91 -13.58 11.47
CA LEU A 106 6.57 -13.66 10.18
C LEU A 106 5.57 -13.57 9.04
N VAL A 107 5.86 -12.74 8.04
CA VAL A 107 4.98 -12.54 6.90
C VAL A 107 5.77 -12.31 5.61
N GLY A 108 5.36 -12.99 4.54
CA GLY A 108 5.83 -12.70 3.20
C GLY A 108 5.25 -11.38 2.69
N ILE A 109 6.11 -10.43 2.34
CA ILE A 109 5.72 -9.13 1.76
C ILE A 109 6.62 -8.75 0.58
N CYS A 110 6.24 -7.72 -0.18
CA CYS A 110 7.09 -7.18 -1.23
C CYS A 110 8.24 -6.33 -0.66
N GLU A 111 9.35 -6.26 -1.38
CA GLU A 111 10.53 -5.46 -1.02
C GLU A 111 10.20 -4.00 -0.66
N PHE A 112 9.33 -3.34 -1.44
CA PHE A 112 8.93 -1.96 -1.17
C PHE A 112 8.26 -1.79 0.19
N CYS A 113 7.32 -2.67 0.53
CA CYS A 113 6.61 -2.61 1.81
C CYS A 113 7.56 -2.97 2.96
N ASN A 114 8.47 -3.93 2.77
CA ASN A 114 9.48 -4.28 3.77
C ASN A 114 10.38 -3.08 4.08
N TYR A 115 10.97 -2.47 3.04
CA TYR A 115 11.81 -1.28 3.19
C TYR A 115 11.07 -0.13 3.89
N LYS A 116 9.82 0.11 3.52
CA LYS A 116 9.04 1.23 4.06
C LYS A 116 8.57 1.00 5.49
N LYS A 117 8.14 -0.23 5.82
CA LYS A 117 7.75 -0.63 7.16
C LYS A 117 8.95 -0.65 8.10
N SER A 118 10.06 -1.25 7.69
CA SER A 118 11.30 -1.30 8.47
C SER A 118 11.03 -1.67 9.94
N ASP A 119 11.65 -0.92 10.86
CA ASP A 119 11.48 -1.08 12.30
C ASP A 119 10.30 -0.25 12.88
N VAL A 120 9.34 0.22 12.05
CA VAL A 120 8.21 1.05 12.51
C VAL A 120 7.23 0.25 13.37
N THR A 121 6.91 0.81 14.53
CA THR A 121 5.82 0.37 15.42
C THR A 121 5.05 1.58 15.92
N SER A 122 3.89 1.37 16.54
CA SER A 122 3.13 2.44 17.18
C SER A 122 2.46 1.95 18.47
N ASP A 123 2.39 2.83 19.46
CA ASP A 123 1.63 2.67 20.69
C ASP A 123 0.22 3.29 20.62
N ASP A 124 -0.13 3.89 19.48
CA ASP A 124 -1.48 4.34 19.15
C ASP A 124 -2.21 3.25 18.35
N ALA A 125 -3.33 2.76 18.90
CA ALA A 125 -4.18 1.76 18.25
C ALA A 125 -4.54 2.13 16.80
N ARG A 126 -4.71 3.42 16.49
CA ARG A 126 -5.12 3.92 15.16
C ARG A 126 -3.99 3.92 14.13
N ARG A 127 -2.74 3.79 14.57
CA ARG A 127 -1.54 3.92 13.74
C ARG A 127 -0.82 2.59 13.52
N VAL A 128 -1.27 1.51 14.17
CA VAL A 128 -0.78 0.15 13.91
C VAL A 128 -1.28 -0.30 12.53
N LEU A 129 -0.36 -0.76 11.68
CA LEU A 129 -0.71 -1.35 10.38
C LEU A 129 -1.57 -2.62 10.58
N LEU A 130 -2.40 -2.98 9.61
CA LEU A 130 -3.23 -4.19 9.72
C LEU A 130 -2.33 -5.42 9.78
N HIS A 131 -2.64 -6.34 10.67
CA HIS A 131 -1.93 -7.59 10.79
C HIS A 131 -2.33 -8.55 9.66
N PRO A 132 -1.41 -8.94 8.76
CA PRO A 132 -1.75 -9.75 7.58
C PRO A 132 -2.48 -11.06 7.85
N HIS A 133 -2.16 -11.74 8.97
CA HIS A 133 -2.75 -13.03 9.32
C HIS A 133 -4.04 -12.98 10.16
N PHE A 134 -4.27 -11.90 10.90
CA PHE A 134 -5.32 -11.85 11.93
C PHE A 134 -6.41 -10.83 11.65
N GLU A 135 -6.21 -9.98 10.64
CA GLU A 135 -7.16 -8.94 10.29
C GLU A 135 -7.50 -9.02 8.81
N ASN A 136 -8.79 -9.23 8.56
CA ASN A 136 -9.32 -9.31 7.21
C ASN A 136 -10.31 -8.17 6.97
N VAL A 137 -9.96 -7.28 6.04
CA VAL A 137 -10.81 -6.17 5.58
C VAL A 137 -11.32 -6.40 4.15
N SER A 138 -11.10 -7.58 3.57
CA SER A 138 -11.48 -7.87 2.18
C SER A 138 -12.98 -8.14 2.00
N THR A 139 -13.73 -8.36 3.08
CA THR A 139 -15.16 -8.73 3.03
C THR A 139 -16.10 -7.56 2.78
N ASP A 140 -15.66 -6.34 3.07
CA ASP A 140 -16.41 -5.10 2.82
C ASP A 140 -15.72 -4.29 1.70
N VAL A 141 -16.49 -3.53 0.92
CA VAL A 141 -15.93 -2.57 -0.05
C VAL A 141 -15.50 -1.31 0.71
N TRP A 142 -14.20 -1.02 0.70
CA TRP A 142 -13.62 0.16 1.34
C TRP A 142 -12.68 0.94 0.42
N LEU A 143 -12.26 0.38 -0.71
CA LEU A 143 -11.43 1.06 -1.69
C LEU A 143 -12.31 1.69 -2.79
N ALA A 144 -12.13 2.99 -3.01
CA ALA A 144 -12.80 3.71 -4.09
C ALA A 144 -11.78 4.47 -4.94
N ALA A 145 -12.22 4.86 -6.14
CA ALA A 145 -11.47 5.76 -7.00
C ALA A 145 -12.40 6.67 -7.79
N GLU A 146 -11.87 7.81 -8.22
CA GLU A 146 -12.56 8.73 -9.12
C GLU A 146 -11.63 9.16 -10.26
N VAL A 147 -12.22 9.51 -11.40
CA VAL A 147 -11.50 10.14 -12.50
C VAL A 147 -11.09 11.55 -12.11
N ILE A 148 -9.80 11.87 -12.23
CA ILE A 148 -9.28 13.21 -11.99
C ILE A 148 -9.75 14.12 -13.15
N PRO A 149 -10.52 15.19 -12.88
CA PRO A 149 -11.05 16.07 -13.91
C PRO A 149 -9.95 16.68 -14.79
N GLY A 150 -10.24 16.82 -16.08
CA GLY A 150 -9.31 17.39 -17.07
C GLY A 150 -8.13 16.48 -17.45
N THR A 151 -8.05 15.27 -16.90
CA THR A 151 -7.04 14.28 -17.29
C THR A 151 -7.58 13.33 -18.36
N LYS A 152 -6.67 12.52 -18.93
CA LYS A 152 -7.00 11.46 -19.89
C LYS A 152 -7.41 10.15 -19.20
N GLY A 153 -8.27 10.24 -18.18
CA GLY A 153 -8.74 9.10 -17.39
C GLY A 153 -7.85 8.69 -16.23
N ALA A 154 -6.98 9.56 -15.74
CA ALA A 154 -6.16 9.26 -14.56
C ALA A 154 -7.06 9.14 -13.32
N LEU A 155 -6.77 8.18 -12.44
CA LEU A 155 -7.58 7.91 -11.26
C LEU A 155 -6.92 8.40 -9.97
N ARG A 156 -7.74 8.90 -9.05
CA ARG A 156 -7.39 9.16 -7.65
C ARG A 156 -8.06 8.11 -6.78
N TYR A 157 -7.27 7.24 -6.15
CA TYR A 157 -7.76 6.25 -5.21
C TYR A 157 -7.82 6.81 -3.79
N PHE A 158 -8.81 6.36 -3.00
CA PHE A 158 -8.98 6.74 -1.60
C PHE A 158 -9.72 5.64 -0.82
N VAL A 159 -9.66 5.72 0.51
CA VAL A 159 -10.39 4.82 1.41
C VAL A 159 -11.76 5.43 1.72
N ASP A 160 -12.82 4.73 1.32
CA ASP A 160 -14.21 5.04 1.59
C ASP A 160 -14.91 3.82 2.22
N PRO A 161 -14.70 3.60 3.53
CA PRO A 161 -15.22 2.42 4.21
C PRO A 161 -16.72 2.56 4.50
N PRO A 162 -17.43 1.43 4.68
CA PRO A 162 -18.84 1.48 5.01
C PRO A 162 -19.07 2.05 6.43
N PRO A 163 -20.23 2.66 6.69
CA PRO A 163 -20.48 3.39 7.93
C PRO A 163 -20.54 2.50 9.19
N HIS A 164 -20.64 1.17 9.04
CA HIS A 164 -20.65 0.22 10.16
C HIS A 164 -19.26 -0.13 10.68
N TRP A 165 -18.18 0.30 10.00
CA TRP A 165 -16.82 0.04 10.47
C TRP A 165 -16.54 0.74 11.79
N ASP A 166 -15.83 0.04 12.67
CA ASP A 166 -15.26 0.64 13.86
C ASP A 166 -14.33 1.82 13.47
N PRO A 167 -14.39 2.96 14.19
CA PRO A 167 -13.55 4.11 13.88
C PRO A 167 -12.03 3.83 13.95
N VAL A 168 -11.58 2.95 14.85
CA VAL A 168 -10.15 2.61 14.96
C VAL A 168 -9.74 1.78 13.75
N LEU A 169 -10.52 0.78 13.34
CA LEU A 169 -10.26 0.02 12.12
C LEU A 169 -10.19 0.95 10.89
N THR A 170 -11.14 1.87 10.77
CA THR A 170 -11.18 2.87 9.70
C THR A 170 -9.89 3.71 9.66
N ASP A 171 -9.47 4.24 10.80
CA ASP A 171 -8.24 5.03 10.90
C ASP A 171 -7.00 4.18 10.53
N ARG A 172 -6.97 2.90 10.91
CA ARG A 172 -5.86 2.00 10.58
C ARG A 172 -5.78 1.66 9.09
N VAL A 173 -6.91 1.40 8.43
CA VAL A 173 -6.94 1.15 6.97
C VAL A 173 -6.46 2.40 6.22
N ARG A 174 -6.93 3.59 6.63
CA ARG A 174 -6.44 4.88 6.08
C ARG A 174 -4.95 5.06 6.31
N ASN A 175 -4.48 4.79 7.52
CA ASN A 175 -3.07 4.88 7.88
C ASN A 175 -2.23 3.91 7.04
N GLN A 176 -2.64 2.66 6.85
CA GLN A 176 -1.94 1.71 5.98
C GLN A 176 -1.94 2.17 4.52
N PHE A 177 -3.08 2.65 4.02
CA PHE A 177 -3.22 3.13 2.65
C PHE A 177 -2.28 4.30 2.33
N GLU A 178 -2.18 5.27 3.24
CA GLU A 178 -1.22 6.39 3.16
C GLU A 178 0.22 5.89 3.35
N PHE A 179 0.47 5.12 4.42
CA PHE A 179 1.80 4.65 4.78
C PHE A 179 2.41 3.76 3.71
N MET A 180 1.62 2.97 2.96
CA MET A 180 2.12 2.11 1.87
C MET A 180 2.05 2.77 0.49
N GLU A 181 1.70 4.06 0.42
CA GLU A 181 1.57 4.87 -0.81
C GLU A 181 0.66 4.21 -1.86
N MET A 182 -0.42 3.56 -1.39
CA MET A 182 -1.27 2.73 -2.23
C MET A 182 -1.97 3.56 -3.31
N ALA A 183 -2.42 4.78 -3.01
CA ALA A 183 -3.05 5.66 -4.00
C ALA A 183 -2.19 5.88 -5.25
N THR A 184 -0.91 6.24 -5.06
CA THR A 184 0.03 6.51 -6.15
C THR A 184 0.34 5.24 -6.94
N ARG A 185 0.57 4.12 -6.24
CA ARG A 185 0.92 2.84 -6.87
C ARG A 185 -0.25 2.28 -7.68
N TYR A 186 -1.45 2.31 -7.12
CA TYR A 186 -2.68 1.91 -7.81
C TYR A 186 -2.98 2.82 -8.99
N GLY A 187 -2.89 4.15 -8.83
CA GLY A 187 -3.06 5.12 -9.92
C GLY A 187 -2.09 4.87 -11.08
N SER A 188 -0.83 4.56 -10.78
CA SER A 188 0.17 4.22 -11.82
C SER A 188 -0.21 2.95 -12.59
N ARG A 189 -0.74 1.92 -11.91
CA ARG A 189 -1.19 0.69 -12.57
C ARG A 189 -2.47 0.87 -13.37
N ALA A 190 -3.44 1.59 -12.83
CA ALA A 190 -4.63 1.99 -13.58
C ALA A 190 -4.25 2.76 -14.85
N GLN A 191 -3.30 3.69 -14.78
CA GLN A 191 -2.85 4.43 -15.95
C GLN A 191 -2.15 3.53 -17.00
N GLN A 192 -1.38 2.54 -16.55
CA GLN A 192 -0.76 1.54 -17.42
C GLN A 192 -1.85 0.70 -18.13
N THR A 193 -2.80 0.17 -17.37
CA THR A 193 -3.96 -0.59 -17.89
C THR A 193 -4.76 0.22 -18.88
N LEU A 194 -5.12 1.45 -18.51
CA LEU A 194 -5.85 2.37 -19.39
C LEU A 194 -5.12 2.54 -20.72
N SER A 195 -3.80 2.75 -20.67
CA SER A 195 -2.99 2.93 -21.89
C SER A 195 -3.05 1.71 -22.82
N GLY A 196 -3.07 0.50 -22.27
CA GLY A 196 -3.25 -0.74 -23.04
C GLY A 196 -4.68 -0.95 -23.55
N MET A 197 -5.67 -0.41 -22.84
CA MET A 197 -7.10 -0.60 -23.14
C MET A 197 -7.72 0.51 -24.00
N ARG A 198 -7.04 1.64 -24.24
CA ARG A 198 -7.61 2.78 -24.99
C ARG A 198 -8.32 2.38 -26.28
N ARG A 199 -7.66 1.56 -27.10
CA ARG A 199 -8.21 1.11 -28.39
C ARG A 199 -9.50 0.30 -28.22
N ILE A 200 -9.58 -0.57 -27.22
CA ILE A 200 -10.80 -1.37 -27.02
C ILE A 200 -11.93 -0.48 -26.51
N PHE A 201 -11.64 0.48 -25.63
CA PHE A 201 -12.61 1.45 -25.15
C PHE A 201 -13.16 2.32 -26.29
N ASP A 202 -12.30 2.78 -27.20
CA ASP A 202 -12.72 3.48 -28.42
C ASP A 202 -13.62 2.63 -29.30
N THR A 203 -13.23 1.38 -29.54
CA THR A 203 -14.03 0.45 -30.36
C THR A 203 -15.41 0.23 -29.75
N GLN A 204 -15.49 0.09 -28.42
CA GLN A 204 -16.78 -0.04 -27.73
C GLN A 204 -17.60 1.25 -27.83
N LEU A 205 -16.97 2.41 -27.60
CA LEU A 205 -17.63 3.70 -27.72
C LEU A 205 -18.21 3.95 -29.13
N GLU A 206 -17.46 3.64 -30.18
CA GLU A 206 -17.91 3.73 -31.58
C GLU A 206 -19.06 2.77 -31.89
N LYS A 207 -19.00 1.55 -31.34
CA LYS A 207 -19.97 0.48 -31.61
C LYS A 207 -21.30 0.67 -30.87
N SER A 208 -21.25 1.08 -29.61
CA SER A 208 -22.40 1.01 -28.69
C SER A 208 -22.61 2.28 -27.86
N GLY A 209 -21.85 3.35 -28.16
CA GLY A 209 -21.97 4.64 -27.49
C GLY A 209 -21.53 4.62 -26.04
N ALA A 210 -21.76 5.73 -25.34
CA ALA A 210 -21.35 5.90 -23.95
C ALA A 210 -21.97 4.85 -23.01
N THR A 211 -23.25 4.52 -23.19
CA THR A 211 -23.95 3.48 -22.40
C THR A 211 -23.33 2.11 -22.62
N GLY A 212 -22.92 1.79 -23.85
CA GLY A 212 -22.29 0.51 -24.16
C GLY A 212 -20.88 0.39 -23.59
N LEU A 213 -20.08 1.46 -23.65
CA LEU A 213 -18.77 1.50 -22.99
C LEU A 213 -18.91 1.37 -21.47
N MET A 214 -19.85 2.09 -20.85
CA MET A 214 -20.15 1.97 -19.42
C MET A 214 -20.49 0.53 -19.03
N ALA A 215 -21.40 -0.13 -19.77
CA ALA A 215 -21.76 -1.52 -19.50
C ALA A 215 -20.56 -2.47 -19.60
N TYR A 216 -19.74 -2.31 -20.65
CA TYR A 216 -18.51 -3.09 -20.83
C TYR A 216 -17.52 -2.90 -19.67
N LEU A 217 -17.35 -1.66 -19.20
CA LEU A 217 -16.49 -1.37 -18.05
C LEU A 217 -17.03 -1.99 -16.76
N LYS A 218 -18.35 -1.93 -16.51
CA LYS A 218 -18.97 -2.60 -15.35
C LYS A 218 -18.84 -4.13 -15.42
N GLU A 219 -18.88 -4.74 -16.61
CA GLU A 219 -18.58 -6.17 -16.78
C GLU A 219 -17.14 -6.51 -16.38
N LEU A 220 -16.16 -5.71 -16.83
CA LEU A 220 -14.77 -5.87 -16.42
C LEU A 220 -14.58 -5.66 -14.91
N ALA A 221 -15.22 -4.63 -14.35
CA ALA A 221 -15.20 -4.36 -12.91
C ALA A 221 -15.73 -5.57 -12.13
N GLY A 222 -16.91 -6.09 -12.49
CA GLY A 222 -17.53 -7.24 -11.85
C GLY A 222 -16.67 -8.51 -11.92
N SER A 223 -15.99 -8.75 -13.04
CA SER A 223 -15.07 -9.88 -13.16
C SER A 223 -13.88 -9.78 -12.21
N HIS A 224 -13.33 -8.58 -12.02
CA HIS A 224 -12.22 -8.38 -11.07
C HIS A 224 -12.69 -8.39 -9.61
N GLN A 225 -13.86 -7.81 -9.32
CA GLN A 225 -14.42 -7.74 -7.97
C GLN A 225 -14.91 -9.11 -7.47
N ALA A 226 -15.22 -10.05 -8.37
CA ALA A 226 -15.49 -11.43 -8.00
C ALA A 226 -14.26 -12.16 -7.43
N ASP A 227 -13.05 -11.69 -7.75
CA ASP A 227 -11.78 -12.19 -7.22
C ASP A 227 -11.33 -11.38 -6.00
N ASP A 228 -11.26 -10.05 -6.13
CA ASP A 228 -10.94 -9.13 -5.03
C ASP A 228 -11.83 -7.89 -5.07
N LEU A 229 -12.75 -7.79 -4.10
CA LEU A 229 -13.67 -6.65 -3.94
C LEU A 229 -12.95 -5.30 -3.89
N ASN A 230 -11.74 -5.28 -3.31
CA ASN A 230 -10.92 -4.08 -3.14
C ASN A 230 -9.67 -4.11 -4.03
N GLY A 231 -9.69 -4.92 -5.09
CA GLY A 231 -8.63 -4.98 -6.09
C GLY A 231 -8.57 -3.69 -6.91
N TRP A 232 -7.38 -3.10 -7.02
CA TRP A 232 -7.20 -1.81 -7.69
C TRP A 232 -7.75 -1.79 -9.12
N ALA A 233 -7.70 -2.91 -9.84
CA ALA A 233 -8.16 -3.02 -11.23
C ALA A 233 -9.69 -2.99 -11.33
N GLY A 234 -10.40 -3.74 -10.48
CA GLY A 234 -11.85 -3.73 -10.43
C GLY A 234 -12.39 -2.34 -10.12
N VAL A 235 -11.82 -1.71 -9.08
CA VAL A 235 -12.12 -0.31 -8.72
C VAL A 235 -11.80 0.67 -9.86
N ALA A 236 -10.76 0.41 -10.66
CA ALA A 236 -10.42 1.27 -11.80
C ALA A 236 -11.52 1.28 -12.87
N TYR A 237 -11.94 0.08 -13.29
CA TYR A 237 -12.98 -0.07 -14.30
C TYR A 237 -14.32 0.48 -13.81
N ASP A 238 -14.63 0.27 -12.53
CA ASP A 238 -15.83 0.79 -11.91
C ASP A 238 -15.86 2.33 -11.92
N ALA A 239 -14.76 2.98 -11.50
CA ALA A 239 -14.62 4.43 -11.52
C ALA A 239 -14.69 5.03 -12.93
N TRP A 240 -14.11 4.37 -13.94
CA TRP A 240 -14.22 4.80 -15.34
C TRP A 240 -15.65 4.64 -15.88
N ALA A 241 -16.39 3.62 -15.44
CA ALA A 241 -17.78 3.42 -15.84
C ALA A 241 -18.70 4.49 -15.24
N GLU A 242 -18.41 4.95 -14.03
CA GLU A 242 -19.22 5.98 -13.33
C GLU A 242 -18.92 7.40 -13.83
N ASP A 243 -17.77 7.62 -14.45
CA ASP A 243 -17.43 8.92 -15.04
C ASP A 243 -18.03 9.10 -16.43
N ALA A 244 -19.03 9.98 -16.51
CA ALA A 244 -19.78 10.20 -17.74
C ALA A 244 -18.92 10.84 -18.85
N ASP A 245 -17.92 11.66 -18.51
CA ASP A 245 -17.00 12.24 -19.51
C ASP A 245 -16.04 11.19 -20.08
N PHE A 246 -15.55 10.28 -19.24
CA PHE A 246 -14.77 9.12 -19.64
C PHE A 246 -15.58 8.24 -20.59
N CYS A 247 -16.81 7.91 -20.24
CA CYS A 247 -17.69 7.14 -21.11
C CYS A 247 -18.04 7.87 -22.42
N ARG A 248 -17.85 9.20 -22.50
CA ARG A 248 -17.94 10.00 -23.74
C ARG A 248 -16.61 10.15 -24.49
N GLY A 249 -15.53 9.51 -24.04
CA GLY A 249 -14.25 9.52 -24.72
C GLY A 249 -13.20 10.48 -24.18
N SER A 250 -13.40 11.08 -22.99
CA SER A 250 -12.41 12.00 -22.40
C SER A 250 -11.03 11.38 -22.24
N PHE A 251 -10.95 10.05 -22.15
CA PHE A 251 -9.70 9.32 -22.09
C PHE A 251 -8.79 9.61 -23.29
N ASN A 252 -9.28 9.89 -24.50
CA ASN A 252 -8.39 10.21 -25.63
C ASN A 252 -7.75 11.60 -25.57
N GLY A 253 -8.18 12.44 -24.63
CA GLY A 253 -7.85 13.85 -24.60
C GLY A 253 -8.80 14.62 -25.50
N THR A 254 -9.60 15.45 -24.85
CA THR A 254 -10.64 16.33 -25.39
C THR A 254 -11.75 15.60 -26.13
N GLY A 255 -12.93 15.60 -25.52
CA GLY A 255 -14.18 15.54 -26.26
C GLY A 255 -14.22 16.61 -27.35
N THR A 256 -15.14 16.42 -28.28
CA THR A 256 -15.50 17.29 -29.41
C THR A 256 -15.17 18.78 -29.15
N PRO A 257 -14.51 19.47 -30.10
CA PRO A 257 -13.78 20.71 -29.83
C PRO A 257 -14.69 21.83 -29.36
N THR A 258 -14.44 22.35 -28.16
CA THR A 258 -14.68 23.76 -27.87
C THR A 258 -13.35 24.48 -27.77
N ALA A 259 -13.29 25.63 -28.43
CA ALA A 259 -12.08 26.34 -28.77
C ALA A 259 -11.25 26.79 -27.55
N ARG A 260 -9.92 26.89 -27.79
CA ARG A 260 -8.80 27.29 -26.89
C ARG A 260 -8.26 26.10 -26.07
N GLY A 261 -7.07 25.56 -26.28
CA GLY A 261 -5.88 26.01 -27.01
C GLY A 261 -4.67 25.90 -26.08
N ARG A 262 -3.70 25.04 -26.44
CA ARG A 262 -2.25 25.29 -26.49
C ARG A 262 -1.44 23.99 -26.33
N ASN A 263 -0.48 23.84 -27.24
CA ASN A 263 0.64 22.90 -27.19
C ASN A 263 1.18 22.71 -25.75
N LEU A 264 1.11 21.50 -25.22
CA LEU A 264 1.69 21.15 -23.92
C LEU A 264 3.18 20.86 -24.09
N GLY A 265 4.00 21.92 -24.03
CA GLY A 265 5.45 21.82 -23.88
C GLY A 265 5.83 21.27 -22.50
N LEU A 266 5.63 19.97 -22.30
CA LEU A 266 5.93 19.27 -21.05
C LEU A 266 7.43 19.29 -20.75
N ARG A 267 7.80 19.62 -19.52
CA ARG A 267 9.19 19.62 -19.03
C ARG A 267 9.26 18.83 -17.72
N ASN A 268 10.45 18.34 -17.40
CA ASN A 268 10.70 17.73 -16.10
C ASN A 268 10.88 18.85 -15.05
N TYR A 269 10.29 18.66 -13.88
CA TYR A 269 10.42 19.53 -12.72
C TYR A 269 10.73 18.69 -11.49
N LYS A 270 11.58 19.23 -10.63
CA LYS A 270 11.84 18.73 -9.30
C LYS A 270 11.13 19.64 -8.29
N ILE A 271 10.27 19.07 -7.46
CA ILE A 271 9.53 19.77 -6.43
C ILE A 271 10.03 19.29 -5.08
N THR A 272 10.41 20.21 -4.19
CA THR A 272 10.90 19.88 -2.84
C THR A 272 10.07 20.59 -1.80
N TRP A 273 9.81 19.96 -0.66
CA TRP A 273 9.08 20.57 0.45
C TRP A 273 9.57 20.02 1.78
N VAL A 274 9.19 20.66 2.88
CA VAL A 274 9.45 20.20 4.25
C VAL A 274 8.14 19.84 4.91
N ARG A 275 8.05 18.66 5.52
CA ARG A 275 6.93 18.22 6.36
C ARG A 275 7.50 17.59 7.62
N ASN A 276 7.04 17.98 8.80
CA ASN A 276 7.54 17.47 10.09
C ASN A 276 9.08 17.53 10.23
N ASN A 277 9.70 18.64 9.82
CA ASN A 277 11.16 18.83 9.77
C ASN A 277 11.95 17.88 8.82
N CYS A 278 11.27 17.05 8.03
CA CYS A 278 11.87 16.20 7.02
C CYS A 278 11.75 16.84 5.63
N ARG A 279 12.83 16.81 4.84
CA ARG A 279 12.82 17.31 3.45
C ARG A 279 12.40 16.19 2.50
N HIS A 280 11.39 16.48 1.70
CA HIS A 280 10.82 15.60 0.69
C HIS A 280 11.11 16.12 -0.72
N THR A 281 11.01 15.25 -1.71
CA THR A 281 11.26 15.57 -3.11
C THR A 281 10.37 14.72 -4.01
N SER A 282 9.81 15.32 -5.06
CA SER A 282 9.08 14.67 -6.15
C SER A 282 9.63 15.14 -7.50
N ALA A 283 9.68 14.24 -8.47
CA ALA A 283 10.02 14.57 -9.86
C ALA A 283 8.76 14.37 -10.72
N VAL A 284 8.33 15.43 -11.39
CA VAL A 284 7.08 15.45 -12.18
C VAL A 284 7.35 15.94 -13.59
N ARG A 285 6.61 15.42 -14.58
CA ARG A 285 6.69 15.87 -15.98
C ARG A 285 5.40 16.58 -16.37
N TYR A 286 5.37 17.89 -16.23
CA TYR A 286 4.17 18.73 -16.38
C TYR A 286 4.40 19.89 -17.35
N SER A 287 3.31 20.59 -17.71
CA SER A 287 3.41 21.92 -18.28
C SER A 287 3.80 22.93 -17.18
N ALA A 288 4.30 24.10 -17.57
CA ALA A 288 4.64 25.14 -16.60
C ALA A 288 3.43 25.64 -15.79
N ALA A 289 2.21 25.53 -16.32
CA ALA A 289 1.00 25.85 -15.58
C ALA A 289 0.65 24.76 -14.56
N ALA A 290 0.61 23.49 -14.99
CA ALA A 290 0.24 22.36 -14.14
C ALA A 290 1.22 22.10 -12.99
N VAL A 291 2.51 22.44 -13.15
CA VAL A 291 3.47 22.37 -12.05
C VAL A 291 3.21 23.42 -10.97
N GLY A 292 2.66 24.58 -11.35
CA GLY A 292 2.22 25.62 -10.42
C GLY A 292 1.04 25.12 -9.59
N ASP A 293 0.00 24.62 -10.26
CA ASP A 293 -1.21 24.09 -9.60
C ASP A 293 -0.87 22.96 -8.61
N TYR A 294 0.00 22.02 -9.00
CA TYR A 294 0.46 20.96 -8.11
C TYR A 294 1.20 21.51 -6.88
N ALA A 295 2.02 22.54 -7.04
CA ALA A 295 2.75 23.13 -5.92
C ALA A 295 1.82 23.90 -4.98
N ASP A 296 0.76 24.53 -5.48
CA ASP A 296 -0.25 25.20 -4.66
C ASP A 296 -1.06 24.19 -3.85
N LEU A 297 -1.43 23.05 -4.45
CA LEU A 297 -2.02 21.93 -3.71
C LEU A 297 -1.09 21.43 -2.60
N LYS A 298 0.22 21.29 -2.90
CA LYS A 298 1.21 20.90 -1.89
C LYS A 298 1.38 21.93 -0.77
N ARG A 299 1.26 23.22 -1.05
CA ARG A 299 1.29 24.28 -0.02
C ARG A 299 0.05 24.27 0.88
N ALA A 300 -1.07 23.76 0.38
CA ALA A 300 -2.32 23.65 1.14
C ALA A 300 -2.34 22.44 2.10
N GLU A 301 -1.41 21.50 2.00
CA GLU A 301 -1.31 20.34 2.89
C GLU A 301 -0.85 20.76 4.30
N GLU A 302 -1.55 20.29 5.33
CA GLU A 302 -1.24 20.59 6.72
C GLU A 302 0.18 20.12 7.11
N GLY A 303 0.95 21.02 7.70
CA GLY A 303 2.34 20.78 8.12
C GLY A 303 3.37 20.85 6.99
N VAL A 304 2.98 21.21 5.75
CA VAL A 304 3.91 21.39 4.62
C VAL A 304 4.41 22.83 4.53
N THR A 305 5.73 22.99 4.41
CA THR A 305 6.42 24.28 4.29
C THR A 305 7.56 24.20 3.25
N ASP A 306 8.16 25.34 2.89
CA ASP A 306 9.33 25.42 1.97
C ASP A 306 9.15 24.68 0.62
N VAL A 307 7.95 24.78 0.01
CA VAL A 307 7.66 24.18 -1.31
C VAL A 307 8.41 24.96 -2.40
N ARG A 308 9.41 24.33 -3.03
CA ARG A 308 10.21 24.86 -4.14
C ARG A 308 10.04 24.02 -5.39
N ILE A 309 10.01 24.68 -6.54
CA ILE A 309 9.95 24.06 -7.86
C ILE A 309 11.20 24.45 -8.62
N VAL A 310 11.88 23.46 -9.19
CA VAL A 310 13.08 23.68 -10.01
C VAL A 310 12.92 22.92 -11.32
N PRO A 311 13.10 23.55 -12.50
CA PRO A 311 13.19 22.81 -13.75
C PRO A 311 14.31 21.77 -13.66
N ALA A 312 14.00 20.52 -13.97
CA ALA A 312 14.98 19.44 -14.04
C ALA A 312 15.42 19.27 -15.50
N LYS A 313 16.72 19.06 -15.71
CA LYS A 313 17.25 18.69 -17.03
C LYS A 313 16.78 17.30 -17.43
#